data_AF-A0A0V1KB17-F1
#
_entry.id   AF-A0A0V1KB17-F1
#
_cell.length_a   1.000
_cell.length_b   1.000
_cell.length_c   1.000
_cell.angle_alpha   90.00
_cell.angle_beta   90.00
_cell.angle_gamma   90.00
#
_symmetry.space_group_name_H-M   'P 1'
#
loop_
_entity.id
_entity.type
_entity.pdbx_description
1 polymer ?
#
loop_
_entity_poly.entity_id
_entity_poly.type
_entity_poly.pdbx_seq_one_letter_code
_entity_poly.pdbx_strand_id
1 'polypeptide(L)'
;LCMGNIFQASVHFNSMQNSPKSPIPDLDSVHSVDVFETQRNDNTEIVQNYSNPDIPEDNENLCDYDHNRLGDTMYSRRFIHQLLFKLCEEAECEHTEDIEEIDEEFEKQLSDLWDMSTDEEVVNYLMDVDALKLFSFVIECTNKPRLTEMLVGIMVNMICIPHENSDYFKSNRNLCVTIIMMLKCRDAAKLLQALRFLRNLRDCGRMTDMWREEMMAMNFWDDFNFILLNSTNVNLRDEVARMLFYLTEDSETVCMYLGERENFLKNFSEIITSLLDRQLSMAVWHLAGVLNNITTFLSDSATLKNIAGEVWECCFTMLKIFTNRWSNQFLSDDEITGLLHCFRVLDSVAEECVITSHEAKYLKKVQPILAKTLEFENDEIQYEILQYVLRRIDSFLATKFF
;
A
#
# COMPACT_ATOMS: atom_id res chain seq x y z
N LEU A 1 30.56 18.97 -4.88
CA LEU A 1 31.49 18.78 -6.01
C LEU A 1 31.97 17.34 -6.22
N CYS A 2 31.68 16.37 -5.32
CA CYS A 2 32.07 14.96 -5.52
C CYS A 2 30.99 14.03 -6.12
N MET A 3 29.70 14.39 -6.15
CA MET A 3 28.66 13.50 -6.72
C MET A 3 28.61 13.44 -8.25
N GLY A 4 29.27 14.37 -8.96
CA GLY A 4 29.21 14.45 -10.43
C GLY A 4 30.04 13.41 -11.19
N ASN A 5 30.98 12.71 -10.53
CA ASN A 5 32.00 11.90 -11.21
C ASN A 5 31.73 10.38 -11.21
N ILE A 6 30.74 9.89 -10.49
CA ILE A 6 30.47 8.44 -10.39
C ILE A 6 29.84 7.90 -11.70
N PHE A 7 29.16 8.73 -12.50
CA PHE A 7 28.38 8.29 -13.67
C PHE A 7 29.19 8.04 -14.97
N GLN A 8 30.52 8.12 -14.99
CA GLN A 8 31.33 7.98 -16.22
C GLN A 8 32.14 6.67 -16.36
N ALA A 9 32.14 5.76 -15.39
CA ALA A 9 33.13 4.67 -15.34
C ALA A 9 32.69 3.28 -15.88
N SER A 10 31.50 3.10 -16.44
CA SER A 10 30.95 1.75 -16.74
C SER A 10 31.43 1.08 -18.05
N VAL A 11 32.63 1.35 -18.54
CA VAL A 11 33.13 0.70 -19.77
C VAL A 11 34.57 0.20 -19.59
N HIS A 12 34.75 -0.97 -18.95
CA HIS A 12 35.81 -1.98 -19.20
C HIS A 12 36.05 -2.86 -17.94
N PHE A 13 35.69 -4.16 -17.96
CA PHE A 13 36.62 -5.29 -18.09
C PHE A 13 35.97 -6.65 -17.76
N ASN A 14 36.47 -7.66 -18.47
CA ASN A 14 36.08 -9.06 -18.47
C ASN A 14 36.98 -9.91 -17.56
N SER A 15 36.38 -10.92 -16.93
CA SER A 15 36.83 -12.33 -16.81
C SER A 15 37.89 -12.81 -15.79
N MET A 16 37.56 -13.99 -15.22
CA MET A 16 38.37 -15.10 -14.66
C MET A 16 38.78 -15.02 -13.18
N GLN A 17 38.83 -16.08 -12.35
CA GLN A 17 38.25 -17.44 -12.25
C GLN A 17 38.90 -18.11 -10.99
N ASN A 18 38.14 -18.94 -10.25
CA ASN A 18 38.54 -20.10 -9.41
C ASN A 18 39.14 -19.92 -7.97
N SER A 19 38.30 -20.16 -6.94
CA SER A 19 38.26 -21.26 -5.92
C SER A 19 39.56 -21.83 -5.24
N PRO A 20 39.50 -22.60 -4.12
CA PRO A 20 38.57 -22.64 -2.94
C PRO A 20 39.20 -22.97 -1.52
N LYS A 21 38.42 -22.66 -0.45
CA LYS A 21 38.10 -23.43 0.81
C LYS A 21 39.23 -24.04 1.69
N SER A 22 39.37 -23.75 3.00
CA SER A 22 38.61 -24.24 4.20
C SER A 22 39.60 -24.46 5.39
N PRO A 23 39.25 -24.87 6.63
CA PRO A 23 38.04 -24.68 7.48
C PRO A 23 38.35 -24.27 8.96
N ILE A 24 37.28 -24.00 9.70
CA ILE A 24 37.12 -23.73 11.15
C ILE A 24 37.30 -25.01 12.01
N PRO A 25 37.54 -24.88 13.33
CA PRO A 25 36.90 -25.77 14.30
C PRO A 25 36.20 -25.07 15.47
N ASP A 26 35.04 -25.65 15.83
CA ASP A 26 34.13 -25.37 16.97
C ASP A 26 34.73 -25.70 18.35
N LEU A 27 34.13 -25.14 19.42
CA LEU A 27 33.79 -25.88 20.66
C LEU A 27 32.76 -25.13 21.54
N ASP A 28 31.53 -25.65 21.63
CA ASP A 28 30.73 -26.02 22.82
C ASP A 28 31.26 -25.57 24.21
N SER A 29 30.51 -25.19 25.27
CA SER A 29 29.16 -25.50 25.79
C SER A 29 29.03 -24.78 27.18
N VAL A 30 27.90 -24.14 27.55
CA VAL A 30 26.79 -24.64 28.42
C VAL A 30 26.74 -24.11 29.89
N HIS A 31 25.54 -23.60 30.25
CA HIS A 31 24.85 -23.46 31.57
C HIS A 31 25.48 -22.58 32.67
N SER A 32 24.74 -21.85 33.53
CA SER A 32 23.41 -22.09 34.14
C SER A 32 22.76 -20.80 34.70
N VAL A 33 21.43 -20.83 34.79
CA VAL A 33 20.51 -19.89 35.46
C VAL A 33 20.39 -20.25 36.94
N ASP A 34 20.21 -19.27 37.85
CA ASP A 34 19.27 -19.39 38.97
C ASP A 34 18.87 -18.05 39.58
N VAL A 35 17.60 -18.00 39.98
CA VAL A 35 16.76 -16.88 40.43
C VAL A 35 16.65 -16.92 41.96
N PHE A 36 16.56 -15.77 42.66
CA PHE A 36 15.81 -15.69 43.93
C PHE A 36 15.19 -14.30 44.21
N GLU A 37 13.87 -14.38 44.37
CA GLU A 37 12.80 -13.58 44.98
C GLU A 37 13.02 -12.26 45.75
N THR A 38 12.24 -11.28 45.30
CA THR A 38 11.37 -10.29 45.96
C THR A 38 11.26 -10.25 47.50
N GLN A 39 11.51 -9.07 48.07
CA GLN A 39 10.87 -8.57 49.30
C GLN A 39 10.20 -7.22 49.06
N ARG A 40 8.96 -7.11 49.53
CA ARG A 40 8.03 -5.98 49.43
C ARG A 40 8.13 -5.16 50.72
N ASN A 41 8.37 -3.86 50.62
CA ASN A 41 8.18 -2.93 51.73
C ASN A 41 7.49 -1.67 51.20
N ASP A 42 6.26 -1.43 51.65
CA ASP A 42 5.52 -0.19 51.46
C ASP A 42 6.10 0.87 52.40
N ASN A 43 6.50 2.03 51.87
CA ASN A 43 6.49 3.32 52.56
C ASN A 43 6.56 4.46 51.53
N THR A 44 5.74 5.48 51.79
CA THR A 44 5.27 6.56 50.94
C THR A 44 6.35 7.60 50.57
N GLU A 45 6.12 8.26 49.42
CA GLU A 45 6.69 9.54 48.96
C GLU A 45 8.15 9.58 48.49
N ILE A 46 8.33 9.70 47.17
CA ILE A 46 8.90 10.88 46.46
C ILE A 46 8.95 10.48 44.98
N VAL A 47 8.37 11.31 44.12
CA VAL A 47 8.46 11.20 42.66
C VAL A 47 9.94 11.14 42.28
N GLN A 48 10.43 9.97 41.86
CA GLN A 48 11.74 9.84 41.23
C GLN A 48 11.69 10.57 39.89
N ASN A 49 12.18 11.80 39.94
CA ASN A 49 12.65 12.55 38.80
C ASN A 49 13.59 11.61 38.01
N TYR A 50 13.20 11.21 36.80
CA TYR A 50 14.14 10.56 35.89
C TYR A 50 15.25 11.58 35.64
N SER A 51 16.42 11.33 36.24
CA SER A 51 17.61 12.13 35.98
C SER A 51 17.84 12.13 34.47
N ASN A 52 17.70 13.32 33.89
CA ASN A 52 18.25 13.65 32.59
C ASN A 52 19.74 13.24 32.62
N PRO A 53 20.29 12.57 31.60
CA PRO A 53 21.73 12.31 31.56
C PRO A 53 22.47 13.64 31.75
N ASP A 54 23.46 13.65 32.65
CA ASP A 54 24.22 14.83 33.04
C ASP A 54 24.71 15.58 31.79
N ILE A 55 24.14 16.76 31.56
CA ILE A 55 24.63 17.70 30.55
C ILE A 55 25.99 18.18 31.08
N PRO A 56 27.11 17.95 30.37
CA PRO A 56 28.38 18.52 30.77
C PRO A 56 28.22 20.05 30.82
N GLU A 57 28.50 20.66 31.97
CA GLU A 57 28.64 22.12 32.11
C GLU A 57 29.93 22.58 31.43
N ASP A 58 30.03 22.39 30.10
CA ASP A 58 31.01 23.08 29.25
C ASP A 58 30.30 24.22 28.54
N ASN A 59 30.31 25.38 29.22
CA ASN A 59 29.70 26.62 28.77
C ASN A 59 30.54 27.37 27.71
N GLU A 60 31.31 26.64 26.91
CA GLU A 60 32.16 27.18 25.83
C GLU A 60 32.03 26.33 24.56
N ASN A 61 30.82 26.20 24.01
CA ASN A 61 30.53 26.04 22.57
C ASN A 61 29.01 25.98 22.28
N LEU A 62 28.23 26.88 22.88
CA LEU A 62 26.80 27.07 22.54
C LEU A 62 26.59 27.74 21.16
N CYS A 63 27.63 27.83 20.33
CA CYS A 63 27.65 28.63 19.10
C CYS A 63 27.64 27.81 17.79
N ASP A 64 27.51 26.48 17.84
CA ASP A 64 27.58 25.63 16.62
C ASP A 64 26.41 24.63 16.47
N TYR A 65 25.44 24.64 17.40
CA TYR A 65 24.24 23.80 17.30
C TYR A 65 23.34 24.20 16.13
N ASP A 66 23.34 25.48 15.74
CA ASP A 66 22.45 26.03 14.72
C ASP A 66 22.85 25.62 13.28
N HIS A 67 24.15 25.44 13.02
CA HIS A 67 24.63 25.13 11.65
C HIS A 67 24.39 23.67 11.23
N ASN A 68 24.39 22.75 12.19
CA ASN A 68 24.15 21.32 11.93
C ASN A 68 22.66 20.95 11.99
N ARG A 69 21.81 21.83 12.53
CA ARG A 69 20.38 21.60 12.64
C ARG A 69 19.71 21.77 11.28
N LEU A 70 18.73 20.93 11.01
CA LEU A 70 17.93 21.05 9.81
C LEU A 70 16.74 21.97 10.06
N GLY A 71 16.87 23.23 9.63
CA GLY A 71 15.85 24.26 9.81
C GLY A 71 15.45 24.41 11.27
N ASP A 72 14.16 24.27 11.54
CA ASP A 72 13.59 24.38 12.89
C ASP A 72 13.42 23.03 13.60
N THR A 73 13.69 21.92 12.92
CA THR A 73 13.66 20.58 13.52
C THR A 73 14.80 20.36 14.51
N MET A 74 14.75 19.27 15.28
CA MET A 74 15.88 18.82 16.11
C MET A 74 16.85 17.90 15.35
N TYR A 75 16.66 17.74 14.04
CA TYR A 75 17.39 16.77 13.24
C TYR A 75 18.75 17.27 12.76
N SER A 76 19.70 16.35 12.63
CA SER A 76 21.11 16.62 12.34
C SER A 76 21.43 16.40 10.85
N ARG A 77 21.86 17.45 10.14
CA ARG A 77 22.34 17.35 8.75
C ARG A 77 23.54 16.42 8.63
N ARG A 78 24.46 16.45 9.60
CA ARG A 78 25.63 15.57 9.64
C ARG A 78 25.26 14.10 9.75
N PHE A 79 24.23 13.78 10.54
CA PHE A 79 23.71 12.41 10.64
C PHE A 79 23.22 11.92 9.27
N ILE A 80 22.37 12.71 8.60
CA ILE A 80 21.87 12.38 7.26
C ILE A 80 23.04 12.21 6.28
N HIS A 81 24.01 13.13 6.26
CA HIS A 81 25.16 13.00 5.37
C HIS A 81 26.00 11.75 5.62
N GLN A 82 26.30 11.42 6.88
CA GLN A 82 27.05 10.21 7.21
C GLN A 82 26.32 8.97 6.72
N LEU A 83 24.99 8.95 6.84
CA LEU A 83 24.17 7.84 6.37
C LEU A 83 24.12 7.75 4.84
N LEU A 84 24.00 8.88 4.14
CA LEU A 84 24.08 8.94 2.67
C LEU A 84 25.45 8.49 2.15
N PHE A 85 26.55 8.82 2.85
CA PHE A 85 27.88 8.31 2.50
C PHE A 85 27.97 6.78 2.62
N LYS A 86 27.42 6.20 3.69
CA LYS A 86 27.35 4.72 3.82
C LYS A 86 26.52 4.09 2.70
N LEU A 87 25.44 4.73 2.26
CA LEU A 87 24.66 4.28 1.11
C LEU A 87 25.45 4.34 -0.19
N CYS A 88 26.31 5.33 -0.39
CA CYS A 88 27.23 5.36 -1.53
C CYS A 88 28.21 4.18 -1.49
N GLU A 89 28.78 3.88 -0.32
CA GLU A 89 29.68 2.72 -0.15
C GLU A 89 28.94 1.40 -0.46
N GLU A 90 27.70 1.26 0.02
CA GLU A 90 26.85 0.10 -0.26
C GLU A 90 26.54 -0.03 -1.76
N ALA A 91 26.38 1.08 -2.49
CA ALA A 91 26.16 1.05 -3.94
C ALA A 91 27.39 0.60 -4.74
N GLU A 92 28.58 0.73 -4.17
CA GLU A 92 29.85 0.31 -4.78
C GLU A 92 30.23 -1.14 -4.40
N CYS A 93 29.51 -1.76 -3.46
CA CYS A 93 29.74 -3.14 -3.04
C CYS A 93 29.44 -4.13 -4.18
N GLU A 94 30.37 -5.06 -4.42
CA GLU A 94 30.08 -6.21 -5.26
C GLU A 94 29.23 -7.21 -4.47
N HIS A 95 27.99 -7.34 -4.90
CA HIS A 95 27.04 -8.29 -4.31
C HIS A 95 27.20 -9.68 -4.92
N THR A 96 27.10 -10.70 -4.06
CA THR A 96 27.01 -12.09 -4.53
C THR A 96 25.61 -12.39 -5.05
N GLU A 97 25.43 -13.52 -5.74
CA GLU A 97 24.09 -13.96 -6.17
C GLU A 97 23.17 -14.32 -4.97
N ASP A 98 23.76 -14.53 -3.79
CA ASP A 98 23.02 -14.86 -2.57
C ASP A 98 22.41 -13.61 -1.93
N ILE A 99 21.25 -13.77 -1.29
CA ILE A 99 20.58 -12.69 -0.55
C ILE A 99 21.41 -12.34 0.69
N GLU A 100 21.76 -11.06 0.84
CA GLU A 100 22.53 -10.55 1.99
C GLU A 100 21.63 -9.86 3.02
N GLU A 101 22.07 -9.89 4.28
CA GLU A 101 21.49 -9.12 5.37
C GLU A 101 22.18 -7.76 5.50
N ILE A 102 21.45 -6.79 6.02
CA ILE A 102 21.98 -5.47 6.32
C ILE A 102 22.63 -5.48 7.71
N ASP A 103 23.70 -4.71 7.89
CA ASP A 103 24.31 -4.49 9.21
C ASP A 103 23.30 -3.87 10.19
N GLU A 104 23.23 -4.37 11.43
CA GLU A 104 22.21 -3.97 12.41
C GLU A 104 22.29 -2.49 12.78
N GLU A 105 23.50 -1.92 12.90
CA GLU A 105 23.67 -0.50 13.20
C GLU A 105 23.28 0.36 12.00
N PHE A 106 23.59 -0.09 10.79
CA PHE A 106 23.14 0.60 9.57
C PHE A 106 21.62 0.54 9.40
N GLU A 107 20.98 -0.61 9.67
CA GLU A 107 19.53 -0.73 9.72
C GLU A 107 18.92 0.23 10.74
N LYS A 108 19.46 0.28 11.96
CA LYS A 108 18.96 1.20 12.98
C LYS A 108 19.01 2.66 12.52
N GLN A 109 20.12 3.09 11.92
CA GLN A 109 20.26 4.45 11.40
C GLN A 109 19.30 4.74 10.23
N LEU A 110 19.05 3.77 9.35
CA LEU A 110 18.03 3.89 8.31
C LEU A 110 16.61 3.93 8.89
N SER A 111 16.35 3.22 9.99
CA SER A 111 15.07 3.28 10.70
C SER A 111 14.84 4.68 11.27
N ASP A 112 15.86 5.27 11.89
CA ASP A 112 15.80 6.65 12.37
C ASP A 112 15.52 7.62 11.20
N LEU A 113 16.19 7.44 10.05
CA LEU A 113 15.92 8.26 8.86
C LEU A 113 14.50 8.05 8.31
N TRP A 114 13.97 6.82 8.34
CA TRP A 114 12.59 6.54 7.96
C TRP A 114 11.64 7.35 8.83
N ASP A 115 11.76 7.29 10.14
CA ASP A 115 10.90 8.05 11.05
C ASP A 115 11.03 9.57 10.81
N MET A 116 12.26 10.06 10.63
CA MET A 116 12.54 11.46 10.31
C MET A 116 11.92 11.92 8.99
N SER A 117 11.85 11.05 7.98
CA SER A 117 11.33 11.38 6.64
C SER A 117 9.83 11.66 6.60
N THR A 118 9.14 11.60 7.74
CA THR A 118 7.76 12.10 7.89
C THR A 118 7.70 13.63 8.01
N ASP A 119 8.82 14.28 8.33
CA ASP A 119 8.96 15.72 8.44
C ASP A 119 9.31 16.36 7.08
N GLU A 120 8.59 17.43 6.74
CA GLU A 120 8.74 18.12 5.45
C GLU A 120 10.14 18.75 5.27
N GLU A 121 10.75 19.30 6.33
CA GLU A 121 12.09 19.88 6.23
C GLU A 121 13.14 18.81 5.94
N VAL A 122 12.99 17.61 6.53
CA VAL A 122 13.85 16.45 6.26
C VAL A 122 13.71 15.99 4.81
N VAL A 123 12.49 15.87 4.31
CA VAL A 123 12.26 15.46 2.92
C VAL A 123 12.84 16.48 1.93
N ASN A 124 12.60 17.78 2.14
CA ASN A 124 13.15 18.83 1.30
C ASN A 124 14.68 18.75 1.27
N TYR A 125 15.31 18.56 2.44
CA TYR A 125 16.76 18.38 2.50
C TYR A 125 17.27 17.16 1.75
N LEU A 126 16.61 16.01 1.90
CA LEU A 126 16.95 14.78 1.17
C LEU A 126 16.84 15.00 -0.34
N MET A 127 15.82 15.74 -0.79
CA MET A 127 15.64 16.09 -2.20
C MET A 127 16.72 17.05 -2.72
N ASP A 128 17.14 18.03 -1.91
CA ASP A 128 18.20 19.00 -2.25
C ASP A 128 19.57 18.35 -2.42
N VAL A 129 19.86 17.30 -1.64
CA VAL A 129 21.14 16.57 -1.69
C VAL A 129 21.11 15.35 -2.62
N ASP A 130 20.16 15.30 -3.56
CA ASP A 130 19.99 14.23 -4.56
C ASP A 130 19.78 12.81 -3.95
N ALA A 131 19.33 12.70 -2.69
CA ALA A 131 19.16 11.41 -2.02
C ALA A 131 18.17 10.49 -2.76
N LEU A 132 17.14 11.05 -3.41
CA LEU A 132 16.18 10.28 -4.21
C LEU A 132 16.85 9.47 -5.33
N LYS A 133 17.84 10.06 -6.01
CA LYS A 133 18.61 9.39 -7.07
C LYS A 133 19.53 8.33 -6.48
N LEU A 134 20.18 8.64 -5.36
CA LEU A 134 21.02 7.70 -4.63
C LEU A 134 20.22 6.48 -4.19
N PHE A 135 19.06 6.67 -3.57
CA PHE A 135 18.19 5.57 -3.11
C PHE A 135 17.78 4.69 -4.27
N SER A 136 17.39 5.28 -5.40
CA SER A 136 17.02 4.51 -6.60
C SER A 136 18.19 3.70 -7.13
N PHE A 137 19.39 4.28 -7.18
CA PHE A 137 20.61 3.57 -7.60
C PHE A 137 20.96 2.42 -6.66
N VAL A 138 20.92 2.64 -5.34
CA VAL A 138 21.18 1.59 -4.34
C VAL A 138 20.17 0.45 -4.46
N ILE A 139 18.88 0.76 -4.63
CA ILE A 139 17.81 -0.23 -4.84
C ILE A 139 18.08 -1.08 -6.10
N GLU A 140 18.62 -0.49 -7.17
CA GLU A 140 18.92 -1.20 -8.42
C GLU A 140 20.11 -2.16 -8.28
N CYS A 141 21.06 -1.87 -7.39
CA CYS A 141 22.29 -2.65 -7.26
C CYS A 141 22.27 -3.65 -6.10
N THR A 142 21.54 -3.37 -5.02
CA THR A 142 21.59 -4.18 -3.80
C THR A 142 20.84 -5.50 -3.93
N ASN A 143 21.41 -6.57 -3.36
CA ASN A 143 20.73 -7.85 -3.13
C ASN A 143 20.13 -7.93 -1.71
N LYS A 144 20.20 -6.85 -0.91
CA LYS A 144 19.70 -6.77 0.48
C LYS A 144 18.23 -6.38 0.51
N PRO A 145 17.30 -7.32 0.77
CA PRO A 145 15.87 -7.04 0.62
C PRO A 145 15.34 -6.10 1.69
N ARG A 146 15.95 -6.09 2.89
CA ARG A 146 15.60 -5.19 3.98
C ARG A 146 15.99 -3.75 3.66
N LEU A 147 17.18 -3.55 3.10
CA LEU A 147 17.62 -2.24 2.63
C LEU A 147 16.66 -1.67 1.58
N THR A 148 16.27 -2.50 0.60
CA THR A 148 15.28 -2.10 -0.42
C THR A 148 13.96 -1.67 0.21
N GLU A 149 13.43 -2.45 1.15
CA GLU A 149 12.19 -2.11 1.86
C GLU A 149 12.28 -0.75 2.56
N MET A 150 13.39 -0.48 3.26
CA MET A 150 13.58 0.75 4.01
C MET A 150 13.74 1.98 3.12
N LEU A 151 14.52 1.87 2.05
CA LEU A 151 14.70 2.96 1.09
C LEU A 151 13.38 3.28 0.37
N VAL A 152 12.63 2.27 -0.05
CA VAL A 152 11.29 2.47 -0.62
C VAL A 152 10.37 3.11 0.42
N GLY A 153 10.41 2.66 1.67
CA GLY A 153 9.65 3.25 2.78
C GLY A 153 9.91 4.74 3.01
N ILE A 154 11.18 5.15 2.97
CA ILE A 154 11.59 6.57 3.01
C ILE A 154 11.04 7.30 1.78
N MET A 155 11.24 6.75 0.58
CA MET A 155 10.77 7.36 -0.67
C MET A 155 9.24 7.53 -0.71
N VAL A 156 8.47 6.62 -0.10
CA VAL A 156 7.00 6.74 0.04
C VAL A 156 6.61 8.04 0.72
N ASN A 157 7.33 8.44 1.77
CA ASN A 157 7.09 9.71 2.46
C ASN A 157 7.50 10.90 1.58
N MET A 158 8.58 10.75 0.80
CA MET A 158 9.08 11.79 -0.10
C MET A 158 8.14 12.11 -1.27
N ILE A 159 7.31 11.16 -1.74
CA ILE A 159 6.37 11.36 -2.86
C ILE A 159 5.37 12.50 -2.59
N CYS A 160 4.91 12.59 -1.34
CA CYS A 160 3.83 13.49 -0.94
C CYS A 160 4.27 14.94 -0.75
N ILE A 161 5.58 15.19 -0.69
CA ILE A 161 6.12 16.54 -0.49
C ILE A 161 6.38 17.19 -1.85
N PRO A 162 5.75 18.34 -2.16
CA PRO A 162 6.03 19.08 -3.38
C PRO A 162 7.49 19.58 -3.40
N HIS A 163 8.25 19.16 -4.41
CA HIS A 163 9.64 19.56 -4.60
C HIS A 163 10.01 19.63 -6.09
N GLU A 164 10.97 20.45 -6.49
CA GLU A 164 11.39 20.56 -7.91
C GLU A 164 11.90 19.23 -8.49
N ASN A 165 12.62 18.45 -7.68
CA ASN A 165 13.13 17.13 -8.05
C ASN A 165 12.07 16.00 -8.03
N SER A 166 10.82 16.29 -7.63
CA SER A 166 9.76 15.28 -7.49
C SER A 166 9.27 14.69 -8.83
N ASP A 167 9.58 15.31 -9.96
CA ASP A 167 9.28 14.75 -11.28
C ASP A 167 10.09 13.48 -11.60
N TYR A 168 11.17 13.23 -10.85
CA TYR A 168 11.95 12.00 -10.96
C TYR A 168 11.10 10.74 -10.76
N PHE A 169 10.11 10.79 -9.86
CA PHE A 169 9.15 9.70 -9.64
C PHE A 169 8.31 9.36 -10.89
N LYS A 170 8.07 10.34 -11.76
CA LYS A 170 7.27 10.17 -12.99
C LYS A 170 8.08 9.58 -14.13
N SER A 171 9.38 9.88 -14.18
CA SER A 171 10.23 9.61 -15.34
C SER A 171 11.21 8.43 -15.16
N ASN A 172 11.48 7.98 -13.93
CA ASN A 172 12.42 6.88 -13.72
C ASN A 172 11.74 5.51 -13.95
N ARG A 173 12.00 4.92 -15.13
CA ARG A 173 11.51 3.59 -15.50
C ARG A 173 12.14 2.46 -14.67
N ASN A 174 13.41 2.55 -14.28
CA ASN A 174 14.05 1.49 -13.49
C ASN A 174 13.41 1.41 -12.10
N LEU A 175 13.21 2.56 -11.46
CA LEU A 175 12.47 2.65 -10.20
C LEU A 175 11.06 2.07 -10.36
N CYS A 176 10.36 2.41 -11.45
CA CYS A 176 9.06 1.84 -11.77
C CYS A 176 9.09 0.31 -11.84
N VAL A 177 10.02 -0.24 -12.62
CA VAL A 177 10.23 -1.69 -12.76
C VAL A 177 10.51 -2.34 -11.41
N THR A 178 11.37 -1.75 -10.57
CA THR A 178 11.71 -2.31 -9.26
C THR A 178 10.51 -2.32 -8.31
N ILE A 179 9.75 -1.22 -8.23
CA ILE A 179 8.55 -1.17 -7.38
C ILE A 179 7.50 -2.19 -7.84
N ILE A 180 7.31 -2.38 -9.14
CA ILE A 180 6.37 -3.37 -9.67
C ILE A 180 6.89 -4.80 -9.42
N MET A 181 8.20 -5.05 -9.55
CA MET A 181 8.82 -6.32 -9.18
C MET A 181 8.60 -6.67 -7.70
N MET A 182 8.58 -5.69 -6.80
CA MET A 182 8.28 -5.92 -5.39
C MET A 182 6.88 -6.50 -5.14
N LEU A 183 5.91 -6.29 -6.04
CA LEU A 183 4.57 -6.90 -5.96
C LEU A 183 4.60 -8.44 -6.08
N LYS A 184 5.71 -9.00 -6.56
CA LYS A 184 5.93 -10.46 -6.65
C LYS A 184 6.52 -11.04 -5.37
N CYS A 185 6.85 -10.20 -4.40
CA CYS A 185 7.38 -10.67 -3.11
C CYS A 185 6.28 -11.37 -2.30
N ARG A 186 6.67 -12.35 -1.47
CA ARG A 186 5.75 -13.03 -0.55
C ARG A 186 5.71 -12.39 0.84
N ASP A 187 6.58 -11.42 1.09
CA ASP A 187 6.64 -10.71 2.36
C ASP A 187 5.61 -9.58 2.41
N ALA A 188 4.76 -9.59 3.44
CA ALA A 188 3.65 -8.66 3.55
C ALA A 188 4.12 -7.21 3.78
N ALA A 189 5.23 -6.99 4.49
CA ALA A 189 5.73 -5.65 4.77
C ALA A 189 6.23 -4.98 3.49
N LYS A 190 7.01 -5.71 2.68
CA LYS A 190 7.46 -5.25 1.35
C LYS A 190 6.32 -4.96 0.39
N LEU A 191 5.34 -5.86 0.32
CA LEU A 191 4.14 -5.65 -0.51
C LEU A 191 3.39 -4.38 -0.10
N LEU A 192 3.23 -4.15 1.21
CA LEU A 192 2.59 -2.93 1.72
C LEU A 192 3.39 -1.67 1.33
N GLN A 193 4.72 -1.69 1.36
CA GLN A 193 5.50 -0.53 0.91
C GLN A 193 5.33 -0.28 -0.59
N ALA A 194 5.36 -1.31 -1.43
CA ALA A 194 5.14 -1.17 -2.87
C ALA A 194 3.74 -0.60 -3.18
N LEU A 195 2.69 -1.12 -2.51
CA LEU A 195 1.33 -0.62 -2.67
C LEU A 195 1.18 0.83 -2.17
N ARG A 196 1.77 1.17 -1.02
CA ARG A 196 1.79 2.56 -0.51
C ARG A 196 2.50 3.50 -1.48
N PHE A 197 3.58 3.06 -2.11
CA PHE A 197 4.30 3.83 -3.12
C PHE A 197 3.39 4.15 -4.31
N LEU A 198 2.77 3.13 -4.90
CA LEU A 198 1.86 3.28 -6.04
C LEU A 198 0.65 4.15 -5.67
N ARG A 199 0.10 3.99 -4.46
CA ARG A 199 -1.00 4.81 -3.95
C ARG A 199 -0.59 6.27 -3.86
N ASN A 200 0.52 6.57 -3.19
CA ASN A 200 0.97 7.94 -3.01
C ASN A 200 1.31 8.60 -4.36
N LEU A 201 1.87 7.84 -5.32
CA LEU A 201 2.04 8.35 -6.69
C LEU A 201 0.72 8.78 -7.30
N ARG A 202 -0.32 7.95 -7.16
CA ARG A 202 -1.64 8.24 -7.68
C ARG A 202 -2.26 9.45 -6.99
N ASP A 203 -2.30 9.46 -5.67
CA ASP A 203 -2.94 10.53 -4.88
C ASP A 203 -2.25 11.89 -5.07
N CYS A 204 -0.94 11.89 -5.33
CA CYS A 204 -0.18 13.12 -5.61
C CYS A 204 -0.20 13.52 -7.10
N GLY A 205 -0.98 12.84 -7.95
CA GLY A 205 -1.05 13.14 -9.39
C GLY A 205 0.26 12.85 -10.15
N ARG A 206 1.04 11.87 -9.68
CA ARG A 206 2.35 11.47 -10.24
C ARG A 206 2.33 10.12 -10.95
N MET A 207 1.26 9.34 -10.84
CA MET A 207 1.09 8.08 -11.56
C MET A 207 0.88 8.34 -13.07
N THR A 208 1.91 8.12 -13.87
CA THR A 208 1.89 8.28 -15.33
C THR A 208 1.42 7.02 -16.06
N ASP A 209 1.18 7.11 -17.37
CA ASP A 209 0.85 5.94 -18.20
C ASP A 209 1.98 4.91 -18.20
N MET A 210 3.24 5.33 -18.10
CA MET A 210 4.39 4.43 -17.97
C MET A 210 4.19 3.43 -16.83
N TRP A 211 3.72 3.90 -15.66
CA TRP A 211 3.49 3.03 -14.51
C TRP A 211 2.40 1.99 -14.80
N ARG A 212 1.28 2.42 -15.40
CA ARG A 212 0.17 1.53 -15.77
C ARG A 212 0.59 0.50 -16.83
N GLU A 213 1.32 0.94 -17.85
CA GLU A 213 1.85 0.10 -18.92
C GLU A 213 2.80 -0.97 -18.38
N GLU A 214 3.75 -0.59 -17.51
CA GLU A 214 4.66 -1.56 -16.87
C GLU A 214 3.90 -2.53 -15.96
N MET A 215 2.91 -2.08 -15.21
CA MET A 215 2.08 -2.96 -14.38
C MET A 215 1.34 -4.00 -15.23
N MET A 216 0.74 -3.57 -16.34
CA MET A 216 0.08 -4.47 -17.28
C MET A 216 1.08 -5.43 -17.95
N ALA A 217 2.25 -4.93 -18.37
CA ALA A 217 3.30 -5.73 -18.98
C ALA A 217 3.84 -6.82 -18.02
N MET A 218 3.90 -6.53 -16.72
CA MET A 218 4.30 -7.49 -15.69
C MET A 218 3.15 -8.36 -15.15
N ASN A 219 1.94 -8.19 -15.68
CA ASN A 219 0.76 -8.96 -15.30
C ASN A 219 0.37 -8.79 -13.82
N PHE A 220 0.21 -7.54 -13.38
CA PHE A 220 -0.15 -7.22 -11.98
C PHE A 220 -1.42 -7.94 -11.48
N TRP A 221 -2.35 -8.28 -12.38
CA TRP A 221 -3.61 -8.95 -12.01
C TRP A 221 -3.37 -10.30 -11.37
N ASP A 222 -2.43 -11.11 -11.85
CA ASP A 222 -2.20 -12.44 -11.29
C ASP A 222 -1.68 -12.34 -9.85
N ASP A 223 -0.79 -11.36 -9.58
CA ASP A 223 -0.28 -11.06 -8.25
C ASP A 223 -1.40 -10.54 -7.33
N PHE A 224 -2.21 -9.60 -7.81
CA PHE A 224 -3.35 -9.04 -7.05
C PHE A 224 -4.40 -10.10 -6.73
N ASN A 225 -4.76 -10.92 -7.71
CA ASN A 225 -5.69 -12.03 -7.55
C ASN A 225 -5.17 -13.04 -6.53
N PHE A 226 -3.88 -13.39 -6.59
CA PHE A 226 -3.25 -14.28 -5.62
C PHE A 226 -3.35 -13.71 -4.20
N ILE A 227 -3.01 -12.43 -4.00
CA ILE A 227 -3.06 -11.77 -2.69
C ILE A 227 -4.49 -11.70 -2.16
N LEU A 228 -5.46 -11.29 -2.98
CA LEU A 228 -6.87 -11.14 -2.58
C LEU A 228 -7.49 -12.48 -2.14
N LEU A 229 -7.17 -13.58 -2.82
CA LEU A 229 -7.65 -14.92 -2.47
C LEU A 229 -6.93 -15.52 -1.26
N ASN A 230 -5.60 -15.39 -1.20
CA ASN A 230 -4.77 -16.21 -0.30
C ASN A 230 -4.28 -15.48 0.95
N SER A 231 -4.20 -14.15 0.94
CA SER A 231 -3.69 -13.42 2.10
C SER A 231 -4.67 -13.50 3.29
N THR A 232 -4.13 -13.71 4.48
CA THR A 232 -4.85 -13.57 5.76
C THR A 232 -4.68 -12.17 6.37
N ASN A 233 -3.78 -11.35 5.83
CA ASN A 233 -3.55 -9.98 6.25
C ASN A 233 -4.63 -9.08 5.63
N VAL A 234 -5.58 -8.63 6.46
CA VAL A 234 -6.72 -7.80 6.04
C VAL A 234 -6.25 -6.48 5.43
N ASN A 235 -5.28 -5.80 6.05
CA ASN A 235 -4.74 -4.53 5.56
C ASN A 235 -4.13 -4.67 4.16
N LEU A 236 -3.37 -5.75 3.93
CA LEU A 236 -2.78 -6.01 2.62
C LEU A 236 -3.85 -6.23 1.54
N ARG A 237 -4.90 -6.98 1.84
CA ARG A 237 -5.99 -7.20 0.88
C ARG A 237 -6.78 -5.93 0.60
N ASP A 238 -7.09 -5.15 1.63
CA ASP A 238 -7.80 -3.88 1.49
C ASP A 238 -6.97 -2.91 0.64
N GLU A 239 -5.65 -2.90 0.83
CA GLU A 239 -4.75 -2.07 0.02
C GLU A 239 -4.68 -2.54 -1.44
N VAL A 240 -4.60 -3.85 -1.70
CA VAL A 240 -4.65 -4.38 -3.07
C VAL A 240 -5.98 -4.07 -3.75
N ALA A 241 -7.10 -4.25 -3.06
CA ALA A 241 -8.42 -3.93 -3.59
C ALA A 241 -8.56 -2.44 -3.89
N ARG A 242 -8.05 -1.56 -3.02
CA ARG A 242 -8.00 -0.11 -3.24
C ARG A 242 -7.15 0.25 -4.45
N MET A 243 -5.95 -0.33 -4.56
CA MET A 243 -5.07 -0.08 -5.71
C MET A 243 -5.70 -0.55 -7.01
N LEU A 244 -6.37 -1.71 -7.02
CA LEU A 244 -7.13 -2.17 -8.17
C LEU A 244 -8.25 -1.19 -8.54
N PHE A 245 -9.00 -0.71 -7.54
CA PHE A 245 -10.01 0.32 -7.74
C PHE A 245 -9.42 1.57 -8.41
N TYR A 246 -8.35 2.14 -7.86
CA TYR A 246 -7.70 3.32 -8.43
C TYR A 246 -7.20 3.10 -9.86
N LEU A 247 -6.59 1.96 -10.15
CA LEU A 247 -6.13 1.66 -11.51
C LEU A 247 -7.30 1.61 -12.51
N THR A 248 -8.45 1.08 -12.10
CA THR A 248 -9.66 1.05 -12.96
C THR A 248 -10.38 2.39 -13.03
N GLU A 249 -10.35 3.18 -11.97
CA GLU A 249 -10.96 4.52 -11.93
C GLU A 249 -10.19 5.49 -12.85
N ASP A 250 -8.86 5.40 -12.83
CA ASP A 250 -8.00 6.36 -13.53
C ASP A 250 -7.69 5.95 -14.99
N SER A 251 -8.04 4.72 -15.43
CA SER A 251 -7.62 4.20 -16.73
C SER A 251 -8.59 3.22 -17.39
N GLU A 252 -9.14 3.66 -18.54
CA GLU A 252 -9.94 2.84 -19.45
C GLU A 252 -9.13 1.65 -20.00
N THR A 253 -7.85 1.85 -20.33
CA THR A 253 -6.95 0.78 -20.80
C THR A 253 -6.81 -0.34 -19.78
N VAL A 254 -6.74 -0.01 -18.48
CA VAL A 254 -6.72 -1.02 -17.42
C VAL A 254 -8.05 -1.78 -17.36
N CYS A 255 -9.19 -1.08 -17.49
CA CYS A 255 -10.50 -1.72 -17.55
C CYS A 255 -10.60 -2.71 -18.73
N MET A 256 -10.11 -2.33 -19.92
CA MET A 256 -10.04 -3.21 -21.09
C MET A 256 -9.15 -4.43 -20.82
N TYR A 257 -7.94 -4.19 -20.30
CA TYR A 257 -6.98 -5.24 -19.96
C TYR A 257 -7.56 -6.28 -18.99
N LEU A 258 -8.33 -5.85 -18.00
CA LEU A 258 -9.02 -6.75 -17.06
C LEU A 258 -10.23 -7.43 -17.70
N GLY A 259 -11.05 -6.69 -18.44
CA GLY A 259 -12.29 -7.18 -19.06
C GLY A 259 -12.07 -8.21 -20.18
N GLU A 260 -10.92 -8.17 -20.86
CA GLU A 260 -10.57 -9.13 -21.92
C GLU A 260 -10.02 -10.47 -21.38
N ARG A 261 -9.82 -10.60 -20.07
CA ARG A 261 -9.28 -11.83 -19.47
C ARG A 261 -10.37 -12.90 -19.31
N GLU A 262 -10.11 -14.08 -19.89
CA GLU A 262 -11.02 -15.24 -19.94
C GLU A 262 -11.60 -15.65 -18.57
N ASN A 263 -10.82 -15.52 -17.49
CA ASN A 263 -11.22 -15.95 -16.14
C ASN A 263 -11.40 -14.80 -15.14
N PHE A 264 -11.48 -13.54 -15.60
CA PHE A 264 -11.56 -12.39 -14.71
C PHE A 264 -12.77 -12.48 -13.76
N LEU A 265 -13.99 -12.59 -14.29
CA LEU A 265 -15.20 -12.61 -13.46
C LEU A 265 -15.30 -13.82 -12.54
N LYS A 266 -14.86 -14.99 -13.01
CA LYS A 266 -14.77 -16.18 -12.18
C LYS A 266 -13.87 -15.94 -10.97
N ASN A 267 -12.64 -15.47 -11.21
CA ASN A 267 -11.69 -15.14 -10.15
C ASN A 267 -12.24 -14.05 -9.23
N PHE A 268 -12.91 -13.04 -9.80
CA PHE A 268 -13.53 -11.94 -9.07
C PHE A 268 -14.64 -12.43 -8.13
N SER A 269 -15.50 -13.33 -8.61
CA SER A 269 -16.54 -13.99 -7.81
C SER A 269 -15.95 -14.83 -6.67
N GLU A 270 -14.88 -15.58 -6.94
CA GLU A 270 -14.14 -16.33 -5.92
C GLU A 270 -13.54 -15.40 -4.85
N ILE A 271 -12.95 -14.26 -5.27
CA ILE A 271 -12.44 -13.23 -4.36
C ILE A 271 -13.56 -12.73 -3.45
N ILE A 272 -14.68 -12.24 -4.00
CA ILE A 272 -15.79 -11.70 -3.20
C ILE A 272 -16.31 -12.77 -2.25
N THR A 273 -16.50 -14.01 -2.73
CA THR A 273 -16.97 -15.13 -1.91
C THR A 273 -16.03 -15.41 -0.75
N SER A 274 -14.71 -15.33 -0.96
CA SER A 274 -13.71 -15.48 0.11
C SER A 274 -13.80 -14.41 1.20
N LEU A 275 -14.45 -13.27 0.93
CA LEU A 275 -14.67 -12.20 1.90
C LEU A 275 -15.85 -12.52 2.85
N LEU A 276 -16.79 -13.40 2.48
CA LEU A 276 -18.01 -13.67 3.27
C LEU A 276 -17.75 -14.03 4.74
N ASP A 277 -16.73 -14.85 4.99
CA ASP A 277 -16.44 -15.40 6.32
C ASP A 277 -15.38 -14.60 7.10
N ARG A 278 -14.87 -13.51 6.53
CA ARG A 278 -13.74 -12.74 7.08
C ARG A 278 -14.24 -11.42 7.69
N GLN A 279 -13.46 -10.85 8.61
CA GLN A 279 -13.76 -9.58 9.31
C GLN A 279 -14.13 -8.43 8.34
N LEU A 280 -14.74 -7.36 8.87
CA LEU A 280 -15.03 -6.11 8.15
C LEU A 280 -13.78 -5.68 7.35
N SER A 281 -13.87 -5.83 6.03
CA SER A 281 -12.77 -5.61 5.09
C SER A 281 -13.31 -4.65 4.04
N MET A 282 -12.64 -3.51 3.89
CA MET A 282 -13.02 -2.45 2.93
C MET A 282 -12.87 -2.91 1.48
N ALA A 283 -12.13 -4.01 1.26
CA ALA A 283 -11.95 -4.62 -0.04
C ALA A 283 -13.27 -4.85 -0.79
N VAL A 284 -14.36 -5.24 -0.11
CA VAL A 284 -15.65 -5.50 -0.80
C VAL A 284 -16.19 -4.24 -1.50
N TRP A 285 -15.97 -3.05 -0.92
CA TRP A 285 -16.44 -1.79 -1.47
C TRP A 285 -15.56 -1.26 -2.59
N HIS A 286 -14.25 -1.42 -2.44
CA HIS A 286 -13.32 -1.13 -3.54
C HIS A 286 -13.60 -2.06 -4.73
N LEU A 287 -13.89 -3.35 -4.49
CA LEU A 287 -14.26 -4.29 -5.55
C LEU A 287 -15.62 -3.93 -6.18
N ALA A 288 -16.60 -3.44 -5.41
CA ALA A 288 -17.83 -2.90 -6.01
C ALA A 288 -17.51 -1.78 -7.01
N GLY A 289 -16.59 -0.87 -6.65
CA GLY A 289 -16.08 0.18 -7.52
C GLY A 289 -15.37 -0.37 -8.77
N VAL A 290 -14.51 -1.37 -8.62
CA VAL A 290 -13.83 -2.05 -9.75
C VAL A 290 -14.86 -2.61 -10.74
N LEU A 291 -15.87 -3.32 -10.23
CA LEU A 291 -16.91 -3.89 -11.06
C LEU A 291 -17.71 -2.80 -11.78
N ASN A 292 -18.06 -1.72 -11.07
CA ASN A 292 -18.72 -0.55 -11.66
C ASN A 292 -17.90 0.10 -12.79
N ASN A 293 -16.58 0.26 -12.60
CA ASN A 293 -15.72 0.88 -13.61
C ASN A 293 -15.65 0.01 -14.87
N ILE A 294 -15.49 -1.31 -14.70
CA ILE A 294 -15.47 -2.27 -15.80
C ILE A 294 -16.83 -2.32 -16.53
N THR A 295 -17.95 -2.40 -15.82
CA THR A 295 -19.27 -2.47 -16.46
C THR A 295 -19.68 -1.15 -17.10
N THR A 296 -19.24 -0.02 -16.57
CA THR A 296 -19.45 1.30 -17.22
C THR A 296 -18.78 1.33 -18.59
N PHE A 297 -17.55 0.82 -18.71
CA PHE A 297 -16.88 0.72 -20.00
C PHE A 297 -17.57 -0.28 -20.95
N LEU A 298 -18.10 -1.37 -20.41
CA LEU A 298 -18.80 -2.40 -21.20
C LEU A 298 -20.29 -2.09 -21.47
N SER A 299 -20.82 -0.94 -21.03
CA SER A 299 -22.25 -0.68 -20.84
C SER A 299 -23.16 -0.85 -22.06
N ASP A 300 -22.62 -0.81 -23.28
CA ASP A 300 -23.36 -1.05 -24.52
C ASP A 300 -22.83 -2.25 -25.34
N SER A 301 -21.95 -3.05 -24.74
CA SER A 301 -21.30 -4.17 -25.43
C SER A 301 -22.15 -5.44 -25.40
N ALA A 302 -22.10 -6.22 -26.50
CA ALA A 302 -22.61 -7.59 -26.48
C ALA A 302 -21.91 -8.45 -25.41
N THR A 303 -20.68 -8.09 -25.06
CA THR A 303 -19.90 -8.71 -23.98
C THR A 303 -20.63 -8.60 -22.65
N LEU A 304 -21.08 -7.40 -22.24
CA LEU A 304 -21.77 -7.20 -20.96
C LEU A 304 -23.03 -8.05 -20.85
N LYS A 305 -23.80 -8.15 -21.95
CA LYS A 305 -25.01 -8.99 -22.00
C LYS A 305 -24.69 -10.47 -21.77
N ASN A 306 -23.59 -10.97 -22.33
CA ASN A 306 -23.18 -12.36 -22.18
C ASN A 306 -22.75 -12.69 -20.74
N ILE A 307 -22.21 -11.71 -20.01
CA ILE A 307 -21.73 -11.88 -18.62
C ILE A 307 -22.70 -11.32 -17.57
N ALA A 308 -23.87 -10.84 -17.97
CA ALA A 308 -24.80 -10.10 -17.12
C ALA A 308 -25.18 -10.89 -15.85
N GLY A 309 -25.43 -12.20 -15.99
CA GLY A 309 -25.77 -13.07 -14.86
C GLY A 309 -24.63 -13.22 -13.84
N GLU A 310 -23.37 -13.32 -14.29
CA GLU A 310 -22.21 -13.44 -13.40
C GLU A 310 -21.94 -12.12 -12.66
N VAL A 311 -22.06 -11.00 -13.36
CA VAL A 311 -21.95 -9.65 -12.77
C VAL A 311 -23.05 -9.44 -11.73
N TRP A 312 -24.28 -9.84 -12.05
CA TRP A 312 -25.43 -9.79 -11.15
C TRP A 312 -25.20 -10.61 -9.87
N GLU A 313 -24.70 -11.85 -10.00
CA GLU A 313 -24.36 -12.70 -8.87
C GLU A 313 -23.27 -12.09 -7.97
N CYS A 314 -22.25 -11.46 -8.57
CA CYS A 314 -21.21 -10.73 -7.83
C CYS A 314 -21.81 -9.63 -6.96
N CYS A 315 -22.69 -8.78 -7.51
CA CYS A 315 -23.38 -7.73 -6.76
C CYS A 315 -24.20 -8.28 -5.59
N PHE A 316 -24.99 -9.33 -5.82
CA PHE A 316 -25.77 -9.93 -4.74
C PHE A 316 -24.92 -10.62 -3.68
N THR A 317 -23.76 -11.16 -4.05
CA THR A 317 -22.77 -11.67 -3.08
C THR A 317 -22.21 -10.54 -2.22
N MET A 318 -21.90 -9.38 -2.80
CA MET A 318 -21.50 -8.19 -2.03
C MET A 318 -22.62 -7.69 -1.10
N LEU A 319 -23.86 -7.62 -1.57
CA LEU A 319 -25.02 -7.26 -0.74
C LEU A 319 -25.26 -8.27 0.39
N LYS A 320 -25.02 -9.56 0.15
CA LYS A 320 -25.04 -10.59 1.18
C LYS A 320 -23.96 -10.34 2.25
N ILE A 321 -22.73 -10.01 1.85
CA ILE A 321 -21.65 -9.65 2.79
C ILE A 321 -22.08 -8.47 3.67
N PHE A 322 -22.60 -7.42 3.03
CA PHE A 322 -23.10 -6.23 3.72
C PHE A 322 -24.17 -6.57 4.77
N THR A 323 -25.22 -7.28 4.35
CA THR A 323 -26.35 -7.60 5.23
C THR A 323 -26.01 -8.59 6.34
N ASN A 324 -24.95 -9.40 6.19
CA ASN A 324 -24.48 -10.31 7.24
C ASN A 324 -23.66 -9.61 8.33
N ARG A 325 -22.99 -8.50 7.98
CA ARG A 325 -22.09 -7.77 8.89
C ARG A 325 -22.78 -6.63 9.64
N TRP A 326 -23.92 -6.15 9.14
CA TRP A 326 -24.58 -4.99 9.72
C TRP A 326 -25.18 -5.25 11.11
N SER A 327 -24.77 -4.45 12.11
CA SER A 327 -25.13 -4.65 13.53
C SER A 327 -25.83 -3.45 14.19
N ASN A 328 -26.52 -2.60 13.41
CA ASN A 328 -27.31 -1.42 13.82
C ASN A 328 -26.58 -0.05 13.86
N GLN A 329 -25.39 0.05 13.28
CA GLN A 329 -24.67 1.33 13.12
C GLN A 329 -25.23 2.17 11.95
N PHE A 330 -24.65 3.33 11.67
CA PHE A 330 -24.89 4.15 10.47
C PHE A 330 -23.83 3.83 9.41
N LEU A 331 -24.16 3.97 8.13
CA LEU A 331 -23.22 3.71 7.04
C LEU A 331 -22.08 4.74 7.05
N SER A 332 -20.86 4.27 6.84
CA SER A 332 -19.75 5.16 6.51
C SER A 332 -19.84 5.63 5.05
N ASP A 333 -19.18 6.73 4.71
CA ASP A 333 -19.13 7.27 3.35
C ASP A 333 -18.64 6.24 2.33
N ASP A 334 -17.67 5.40 2.72
CA ASP A 334 -17.16 4.31 1.90
C ASP A 334 -18.21 3.22 1.65
N GLU A 335 -19.05 2.90 2.65
CA GLU A 335 -20.14 1.93 2.52
C GLU A 335 -21.25 2.49 1.63
N ILE A 336 -21.58 3.78 1.77
CA ILE A 336 -22.56 4.46 0.90
C ILE A 336 -22.06 4.45 -0.54
N THR A 337 -20.79 4.79 -0.77
CA THR A 337 -20.14 4.79 -2.08
C THR A 337 -20.07 3.37 -2.67
N GLY A 338 -19.72 2.37 -1.86
CA GLY A 338 -19.71 0.97 -2.27
C GLY A 338 -21.10 0.47 -2.68
N LEU A 339 -22.14 0.84 -1.94
CA LEU A 339 -23.52 0.54 -2.32
C LEU A 339 -23.92 1.26 -3.61
N LEU A 340 -23.56 2.52 -3.80
CA LEU A 340 -23.79 3.23 -5.07
C LEU A 340 -23.21 2.46 -6.25
N HIS A 341 -21.95 2.03 -6.16
CA HIS A 341 -21.30 1.24 -7.21
C HIS A 341 -22.05 -0.07 -7.48
N CYS A 342 -22.42 -0.83 -6.44
CA CYS A 342 -23.23 -2.04 -6.60
C CYS A 342 -24.54 -1.78 -7.35
N PHE A 343 -25.27 -0.71 -7.02
CA PHE A 343 -26.56 -0.43 -7.65
C PHE A 343 -26.43 0.13 -9.07
N ARG A 344 -25.37 0.87 -9.38
CA ARG A 344 -25.05 1.26 -10.76
C ARG A 344 -24.73 0.05 -11.63
N VAL A 345 -23.98 -0.93 -11.10
CA VAL A 345 -23.74 -2.20 -11.78
C VAL A 345 -25.06 -2.93 -12.02
N LEU A 346 -25.89 -3.11 -10.99
CA LEU A 346 -27.19 -3.77 -11.14
C LEU A 346 -28.06 -3.08 -12.19
N ASP A 347 -28.05 -1.75 -12.27
CA ASP A 347 -28.78 -1.00 -13.30
C ASP A 347 -28.26 -1.30 -14.71
N SER A 348 -26.95 -1.45 -14.89
CA SER A 348 -26.34 -1.75 -16.19
C SER A 348 -26.71 -3.13 -16.75
N VAL A 349 -27.13 -4.07 -15.88
CA VAL A 349 -27.48 -5.45 -16.28
C VAL A 349 -28.94 -5.81 -15.98
N ALA A 350 -29.75 -4.86 -15.50
CA ALA A 350 -31.12 -5.10 -15.02
C ALA A 350 -32.07 -5.61 -16.12
N GLU A 351 -31.85 -5.25 -17.39
CA GLU A 351 -32.69 -5.71 -18.50
C GLU A 351 -32.50 -7.20 -18.82
N GLU A 352 -31.33 -7.75 -18.48
CA GLU A 352 -30.95 -9.12 -18.81
C GLU A 352 -31.16 -10.08 -17.62
N CYS A 353 -31.49 -9.57 -16.44
CA CYS A 353 -31.60 -10.33 -15.19
C CYS A 353 -32.98 -10.19 -14.53
N VAL A 354 -33.40 -11.22 -13.79
CA VAL A 354 -34.65 -11.22 -13.02
C VAL A 354 -34.35 -11.48 -11.57
N ILE A 355 -34.88 -10.64 -10.68
CA ILE A 355 -34.71 -10.80 -9.23
C ILE A 355 -35.41 -12.06 -8.75
N THR A 356 -34.64 -12.90 -8.09
CA THR A 356 -35.13 -14.09 -7.41
C THR A 356 -35.72 -13.77 -6.03
N SER A 357 -36.55 -14.68 -5.52
CA SER A 357 -37.06 -14.60 -4.15
C SER A 357 -35.97 -14.61 -3.08
N HIS A 358 -34.78 -15.15 -3.37
CA HIS A 358 -33.65 -15.17 -2.45
C HIS A 358 -32.96 -13.80 -2.39
N GLU A 359 -32.66 -13.22 -3.55
CA GLU A 359 -32.05 -11.90 -3.70
C GLU A 359 -32.91 -10.78 -3.10
N ALA A 360 -34.23 -10.86 -3.28
CA ALA A 360 -35.18 -9.93 -2.68
C ALA A 360 -35.08 -9.87 -1.15
N LYS A 361 -34.61 -10.94 -0.48
CA LYS A 361 -34.39 -10.92 0.98
C LYS A 361 -33.25 -9.99 1.37
N TYR A 362 -32.19 -9.92 0.56
CA TYR A 362 -31.08 -9.01 0.81
C TYR A 362 -31.52 -7.57 0.64
N LEU A 363 -32.22 -7.24 -0.45
CA LEU A 363 -32.76 -5.90 -0.69
C LEU A 363 -33.67 -5.43 0.46
N LYS A 364 -34.58 -6.29 0.94
CA LYS A 364 -35.45 -6.00 2.09
C LYS A 364 -34.68 -5.78 3.41
N LYS A 365 -33.47 -6.33 3.55
CA LYS A 365 -32.60 -6.06 4.71
C LYS A 365 -31.85 -4.74 4.55
N VAL A 366 -31.40 -4.40 3.33
CA VAL A 366 -30.67 -3.15 3.04
C VAL A 366 -31.58 -1.92 3.15
N GLN A 367 -32.82 -2.01 2.64
CA GLN A 367 -33.78 -0.90 2.60
C GLN A 367 -33.95 -0.14 3.93
N PRO A 368 -34.24 -0.78 5.08
CA PRO A 368 -34.41 -0.05 6.34
C PRO A 368 -33.09 0.56 6.87
N ILE A 369 -31.93 -0.01 6.53
CA ILE A 369 -30.63 0.51 6.93
C ILE A 369 -30.36 1.84 6.22
N LEU A 370 -30.62 1.88 4.90
CA LEU A 370 -30.50 3.08 4.10
C LEU A 370 -31.48 4.16 4.54
N ALA A 371 -32.75 3.81 4.74
CA ALA A 371 -33.77 4.75 5.21
C ALA A 371 -33.37 5.38 6.55
N LYS A 372 -32.88 4.57 7.50
CA LYS A 372 -32.38 5.08 8.78
C LYS A 372 -31.15 5.95 8.61
N THR A 373 -30.20 5.60 7.74
CA THR A 373 -28.99 6.42 7.52
C THR A 373 -29.36 7.79 6.93
N LEU A 374 -30.25 7.78 5.95
CA LEU A 374 -30.76 8.97 5.26
C LEU A 374 -31.45 9.97 6.20
N GLU A 375 -32.11 9.53 7.27
CA GLU A 375 -32.74 10.41 8.27
C GLU A 375 -31.75 11.32 9.00
N PHE A 376 -30.48 10.92 9.10
CA PHE A 376 -29.44 11.63 9.85
C PHE A 376 -28.34 12.17 8.95
N GLU A 377 -28.43 11.96 7.63
CA GLU A 377 -27.44 12.42 6.67
C GLU A 377 -27.61 13.92 6.41
N ASN A 378 -26.52 14.67 6.58
CA ASN A 378 -26.49 16.13 6.39
C ASN A 378 -25.63 16.54 5.20
N ASP A 379 -24.80 15.64 4.66
CA ASP A 379 -24.08 15.88 3.43
C ASP A 379 -25.01 15.73 2.21
N GLU A 380 -25.08 16.76 1.38
CA GLU A 380 -26.00 16.81 0.23
C GLU A 380 -25.70 15.71 -0.79
N ILE A 381 -24.42 15.41 -1.03
CA ILE A 381 -24.00 14.40 -1.99
C ILE A 381 -24.36 13.01 -1.47
N GLN A 382 -24.03 12.71 -0.22
CA GLN A 382 -24.39 11.42 0.40
C GLN A 382 -25.90 11.24 0.46
N TYR A 383 -26.66 12.30 0.77
CA TYR A 383 -28.11 12.28 0.76
C TYR A 383 -28.68 11.89 -0.61
N GLU A 384 -28.19 12.49 -1.69
CA GLU A 384 -28.62 12.15 -3.06
C GLU A 384 -28.30 10.71 -3.43
N ILE A 385 -27.12 10.22 -3.03
CA ILE A 385 -26.70 8.83 -3.26
C ILE A 385 -27.64 7.86 -2.54
N LEU A 386 -27.88 8.07 -1.26
CA LEU A 386 -28.78 7.24 -0.45
C LEU A 386 -30.20 7.22 -1.04
N GLN A 387 -30.72 8.37 -1.49
CA GLN A 387 -32.01 8.48 -2.17
C GLN A 387 -32.05 7.72 -3.50
N TYR A 388 -30.98 7.79 -4.29
CA TYR A 388 -30.88 7.00 -5.52
C TYR A 388 -30.93 5.50 -5.21
N VAL A 389 -30.09 5.02 -4.30
CA VAL A 389 -30.02 3.58 -3.96
C VAL A 389 -31.37 3.09 -3.42
N LEU A 390 -32.00 3.86 -2.53
CA LEU A 390 -33.31 3.50 -1.95
C LEU A 390 -34.40 3.38 -3.02
N ARG A 391 -34.48 4.34 -3.95
CA ARG A 391 -35.43 4.27 -5.08
C ARG A 391 -35.19 3.07 -5.98
N ARG A 392 -33.93 2.68 -6.20
CA ARG A 392 -33.61 1.48 -7.00
C ARG A 392 -34.03 0.21 -6.29
N ILE A 393 -33.82 0.11 -4.97
CA ILE A 393 -34.34 -1.01 -4.17
C ILE A 393 -35.86 -1.12 -4.31
N ASP A 394 -36.59 -0.01 -4.19
CA ASP A 394 -38.05 -0.01 -4.30
C ASP A 394 -38.51 -0.49 -5.69
N SER A 395 -37.87 -0.01 -6.75
CA SER A 395 -38.13 -0.44 -8.14
C SER A 395 -37.91 -1.94 -8.32
N PHE A 396 -36.81 -2.46 -7.77
CA PHE A 396 -36.46 -3.86 -7.82
C PHE A 396 -37.46 -4.74 -7.04
N LEU A 397 -37.90 -4.29 -5.86
CA LEU A 397 -38.88 -5.01 -5.04
C LEU A 397 -40.32 -4.94 -5.59
N ALA A 398 -40.64 -3.93 -6.42
CA ALA A 398 -41.93 -3.80 -7.08
C ALA A 398 -42.09 -4.74 -8.29
N THR A 399 -40.98 -5.24 -8.83
CA THR A 399 -40.98 -6.19 -9.95
C THR A 399 -41.46 -7.56 -9.45
N LYS A 400 -42.43 -8.18 -10.13
CA LYS A 400 -42.98 -9.48 -9.71
C LYS A 400 -41.90 -10.56 -9.77
N PHE A 401 -41.65 -11.22 -8.64
CA PHE A 401 -40.74 -12.37 -8.54
C PHE A 401 -41.26 -13.55 -9.37
N PHE A 402 -40.37 -14.23 -10.09
CA PHE A 402 -40.67 -15.52 -10.73
C PHE A 402 -40.06 -16.68 -9.96
#